data_AF-A0A5D0PEJ4-F1
#
_entry.id   AF-A0A5D0PEJ4-F1
#
_cell.length_a   1.000
_cell.length_b   1.000
_cell.length_c   1.000
_cell.angle_alpha   90.00
_cell.angle_beta   90.00
_cell.angle_gamma   90.00
#
_symmetry.space_group_name_H-M   'P 1'
#
loop_
_entity.id
_entity.type
_entity.pdbx_description
1 polymer ?
#
loop_
_entity_poly.entity_id
_entity_poly.type
_entity_poly.pdbx_seq_one_letter_code
_entity_poly.pdbx_strand_id
1 'polypeptide(L)'
;MIGRYLVDSGIVAERDEAGLDRRLRHRVRRAMAGDGLTVETLEWFIAAFGIVESDVERLWATYFGGRNEPEVGVAHTVIRERSVAQRQRHRTMALFERYEADASGAIFRRFTTQMILALENDVRSYLFDHEAHVERIVVHAGGSLGPRHVYGEGLHGHEILLDRSLQRMQRTTLEYRTYYRTVAGPPLTEVRRSARGRTENVSFSVRFASERLPARAWWSIWPDQLEGTPLVEIPVQVNASACITRALPYIEQTVVGFHWEW
;
A
#
# COMPACT_ATOMS: atom_id res chain seq x y z
N MET A 1 25.48 -29.88 -7.58
CA MET A 1 25.58 -28.96 -6.43
C MET A 1 24.26 -28.93 -5.65
N ILE A 2 23.13 -28.51 -6.23
CA ILE A 2 21.80 -28.60 -5.56
C ILE A 2 21.36 -30.05 -5.30
N GLY A 3 21.46 -30.95 -6.29
CA GLY A 3 21.04 -32.35 -6.12
C GLY A 3 21.76 -33.05 -4.96
N ARG A 4 23.08 -32.85 -4.88
CA ARG A 4 23.91 -33.31 -3.77
C ARG A 4 23.52 -32.68 -2.43
N TYR A 5 23.27 -31.36 -2.37
CA TYR A 5 22.78 -30.72 -1.14
C TYR A 5 21.45 -31.32 -0.67
N LEU A 6 20.51 -31.61 -1.57
CA LEU A 6 19.20 -32.17 -1.21
C LEU A 6 19.28 -33.59 -0.67
N VAL A 7 20.26 -34.39 -1.14
CA VAL A 7 20.55 -35.72 -0.62
C VAL A 7 21.29 -35.61 0.72
N ASP A 8 22.33 -34.77 0.80
CA ASP A 8 23.16 -34.58 2.00
C ASP A 8 22.36 -33.96 3.18
N SER A 9 21.31 -33.18 2.89
CA SER A 9 20.40 -32.60 3.89
C SER A 9 19.20 -33.49 4.24
N GLY A 10 19.08 -34.67 3.63
CA GLY A 10 17.99 -35.61 3.87
C GLY A 10 16.62 -35.19 3.33
N ILE A 11 16.56 -34.13 2.51
CA ILE A 11 15.34 -33.64 1.86
C ILE A 11 14.88 -34.62 0.77
N VAL A 12 15.82 -35.28 0.10
CA VAL A 12 15.57 -36.35 -0.89
C VAL A 12 16.33 -37.61 -0.48
N ALA A 13 15.66 -38.75 -0.47
CA ALA A 13 16.31 -40.03 -0.16
C ALA A 13 17.36 -40.39 -1.23
N GLU A 14 18.50 -40.96 -0.83
CA GLU A 14 19.60 -41.39 -1.73
C GLU A 14 19.11 -42.28 -2.89
N ARG A 15 18.05 -43.07 -2.67
CA ARG A 15 17.45 -43.94 -3.69
C ARG A 15 16.79 -43.18 -4.85
N ASP A 16 16.44 -41.91 -4.67
CA ASP A 16 15.78 -41.06 -5.67
C ASP A 16 16.76 -40.15 -6.44
N GLU A 17 18.05 -40.20 -6.12
CA GLU A 17 19.12 -39.38 -6.70
C GLU A 17 19.21 -39.54 -8.23
N ALA A 18 19.04 -40.77 -8.73
CA ALA A 18 19.16 -41.12 -10.14
C ALA A 18 18.14 -40.39 -11.07
N GLY A 19 17.09 -39.77 -10.52
CA GLY A 19 16.13 -38.97 -11.27
C GLY A 19 16.09 -37.49 -10.88
N LEU A 20 16.85 -37.08 -9.87
CA LEU A 20 16.80 -35.75 -9.27
C LEU A 20 17.48 -34.70 -10.16
N ASP A 21 18.67 -35.00 -10.68
CA ASP A 21 19.44 -34.09 -11.53
C ASP A 21 18.70 -33.70 -12.80
N ARG A 22 17.98 -34.65 -13.41
CA ARG A 22 17.16 -34.39 -14.60
C ARG A 22 15.97 -33.47 -14.27
N ARG A 23 15.31 -33.70 -13.14
CA ARG A 23 14.16 -32.89 -12.68
C ARG A 23 14.59 -31.48 -12.30
N LEU A 24 15.71 -31.33 -11.59
CA LEU A 24 16.29 -30.04 -11.23
C LEU A 24 16.70 -29.26 -12.49
N ARG A 25 17.41 -29.89 -13.44
CA ARG A 25 17.78 -29.25 -14.71
C ARG A 25 16.56 -28.76 -15.48
N HIS A 26 15.48 -29.54 -15.50
CA HIS A 26 14.23 -29.14 -16.13
C HIS A 26 13.55 -27.96 -15.41
N ARG A 27 13.53 -27.95 -14.07
CA ARG A 27 13.00 -26.84 -13.26
C ARG A 27 13.81 -25.55 -13.46
N VAL A 28 15.14 -25.63 -13.47
CA VAL A 28 16.03 -24.48 -13.71
C VAL A 28 15.85 -23.93 -15.13
N ARG A 29 15.77 -24.81 -16.13
CA ARG A 29 15.53 -24.40 -17.52
C ARG A 29 14.20 -23.68 -17.68
N ARG A 30 13.14 -24.13 -17.00
CA ARG A 30 11.83 -23.45 -16.98
C ARG A 30 11.88 -22.09 -16.27
N ALA A 31 12.55 -22.02 -15.12
CA ALA A 31 12.73 -20.75 -14.40
C ALA A 31 13.50 -19.73 -15.26
N MET A 32 14.54 -20.16 -15.96
CA MET A 32 15.31 -19.29 -16.87
C MET A 32 14.55 -18.91 -18.15
N ALA A 33 13.58 -19.72 -18.56
CA ALA A 33 12.67 -19.41 -19.67
C ALA A 33 11.50 -18.49 -19.26
N GLY A 34 11.38 -18.13 -17.97
CA GLY A 34 10.32 -17.26 -17.46
C GLY A 34 9.03 -17.97 -17.07
N ASP A 35 8.98 -19.31 -17.09
CA ASP A 35 7.77 -20.11 -16.80
C ASP A 35 7.48 -20.31 -15.30
N GLY A 36 8.07 -19.44 -14.46
CA GLY A 36 7.92 -19.45 -13.01
C GLY A 36 8.89 -20.38 -12.28
N LEU A 37 9.33 -19.93 -11.11
CA LEU A 37 10.02 -20.72 -10.10
C LEU A 37 8.98 -21.06 -9.01
N THR A 38 9.18 -22.14 -8.25
CA THR A 38 8.36 -22.42 -7.04
C THR A 38 9.12 -21.97 -5.79
N VAL A 39 8.39 -21.65 -4.70
CA VAL A 39 8.94 -21.22 -3.40
C VAL A 39 9.97 -22.25 -2.91
N GLU A 40 9.58 -23.53 -2.91
CA GLU A 40 10.43 -24.66 -2.55
C GLU A 40 11.73 -24.70 -3.37
N THR A 41 11.65 -24.43 -4.68
CA THR A 41 12.87 -24.44 -5.52
C THR A 41 13.76 -23.22 -5.22
N LEU A 42 13.18 -22.07 -4.85
CA LEU A 42 13.97 -20.90 -4.45
C LEU A 42 14.71 -21.12 -3.12
N GLU A 43 14.05 -21.76 -2.14
CA GLU A 43 14.65 -22.16 -0.87
C GLU A 43 15.85 -23.07 -1.09
N TRP A 44 15.71 -24.08 -1.95
CA TRP A 44 16.81 -24.98 -2.31
C TRP A 44 17.98 -24.26 -2.96
N PHE A 45 17.71 -23.24 -3.78
CA PHE A 45 18.76 -22.42 -4.40
C PHE A 45 19.51 -21.57 -3.37
N ILE A 46 18.78 -20.87 -2.49
CA ILE A 46 19.37 -20.05 -1.42
C ILE A 46 20.27 -20.91 -0.54
N ALA A 47 19.78 -22.08 -0.14
CA ALA A 47 20.49 -22.97 0.77
C ALA A 47 21.70 -23.64 0.11
N ALA A 48 21.57 -24.15 -1.12
CA ALA A 48 22.65 -24.87 -1.80
C ALA A 48 23.82 -23.96 -2.22
N PHE A 49 23.56 -22.67 -2.49
CA PHE A 49 24.59 -21.72 -2.91
C PHE A 49 25.09 -20.82 -1.77
N GLY A 50 24.57 -20.99 -0.54
CA GLY A 50 24.99 -20.20 0.62
C GLY A 50 24.81 -18.70 0.41
N ILE A 51 23.67 -18.31 -0.18
CA ILE A 51 23.39 -16.92 -0.51
C ILE A 51 23.31 -16.11 0.78
N VAL A 52 24.04 -14.99 0.84
CA VAL A 52 24.08 -14.12 2.01
C VAL A 52 22.72 -13.47 2.27
N GLU A 53 22.42 -13.20 3.54
CA GLU A 53 21.10 -12.74 4.00
C GLU A 53 20.57 -11.51 3.25
N SER A 54 21.46 -10.56 2.90
CA SER A 54 21.11 -9.38 2.09
C SER A 54 20.64 -9.69 0.67
N ASP A 55 21.12 -10.79 0.08
CA ASP A 55 20.73 -11.23 -1.26
C ASP A 55 19.54 -12.19 -1.22
N VAL A 56 19.34 -12.88 -0.08
CA VAL A 56 18.13 -13.69 0.18
C VAL A 56 16.88 -12.82 0.17
N GLU A 57 16.90 -11.68 0.87
CA GLU A 57 15.78 -10.72 0.85
C GLU A 57 15.49 -10.20 -0.55
N ARG A 58 16.51 -9.90 -1.34
CA ARG A 58 16.37 -9.45 -2.74
C ARG A 58 15.78 -10.53 -3.64
N LEU A 59 16.18 -11.79 -3.45
CA LEU A 59 15.64 -12.92 -4.21
C LEU A 59 14.17 -13.18 -3.88
N TRP A 60 13.79 -13.11 -2.60
CA TRP A 60 12.40 -13.20 -2.19
C TRP A 60 11.56 -12.02 -2.70
N ALA A 61 12.08 -10.80 -2.62
CA ALA A 61 11.43 -9.61 -3.18
C ALA A 61 11.23 -9.73 -4.70
N THR A 62 12.21 -10.28 -5.42
CA THR A 62 12.11 -10.54 -6.88
C THR A 62 11.11 -11.65 -7.20
N TYR A 63 11.03 -12.68 -6.34
CA TYR A 63 10.13 -13.81 -6.51
C TYR A 63 8.66 -13.46 -6.23
N PHE A 64 8.38 -12.70 -5.17
CA PHE A 64 7.02 -12.24 -4.84
C PHE A 64 6.60 -10.99 -5.63
N GLY A 65 7.56 -10.13 -5.99
CA GLY A 65 7.35 -8.87 -6.69
C GLY A 65 7.71 -8.93 -8.17
N GLY A 66 7.06 -9.83 -8.92
CA GLY A 66 7.33 -10.03 -10.35
C GLY A 66 7.55 -8.72 -11.13
N ARG A 67 8.71 -8.65 -11.80
CA ARG A 67 9.18 -7.62 -12.75
C ARG A 67 9.14 -6.14 -12.28
N ASN A 68 10.35 -5.66 -11.99
CA ASN A 68 10.86 -4.31 -12.19
C ASN A 68 10.24 -3.17 -11.38
N GLU A 69 10.70 -3.01 -10.14
CA GLU A 69 11.44 -1.85 -9.65
C GLU A 69 11.83 -2.19 -8.19
N PRO A 70 13.04 -1.86 -7.70
CA PRO A 70 13.22 -1.83 -6.24
C PRO A 70 12.08 -0.94 -5.71
N GLU A 71 11.25 -1.43 -4.79
CA GLU A 71 10.19 -0.60 -4.20
C GLU A 71 10.88 0.55 -3.45
N VAL A 72 11.16 1.65 -4.15
CA VAL A 72 11.69 2.88 -3.57
C VAL A 72 10.48 3.65 -3.08
N GLY A 73 10.48 4.05 -1.81
CA GLY A 73 9.41 4.90 -1.28
C GLY A 73 9.33 6.23 -2.03
N VAL A 74 8.17 6.86 -1.99
CA VAL A 74 7.95 8.14 -2.69
C VAL A 74 8.12 9.28 -1.69
N ALA A 75 8.99 10.25 -1.99
CA ALA A 75 9.18 11.39 -1.10
C ALA A 75 9.43 12.73 -1.80
N HIS A 76 9.10 13.81 -1.09
CA HIS A 76 9.41 15.20 -1.44
C HIS A 76 8.91 15.63 -2.81
N THR A 77 7.68 15.24 -3.15
CA THR A 77 7.04 15.60 -4.43
C THR A 77 6.01 16.72 -4.30
N VAL A 78 5.66 17.11 -3.08
CA VAL A 78 4.80 18.27 -2.83
C VAL A 78 5.54 19.54 -3.24
N ILE A 79 4.96 20.29 -4.18
CA ILE A 79 5.48 21.59 -4.63
C ILE A 79 4.79 22.72 -3.86
N ARG A 80 3.48 22.58 -3.63
CA ARG A 80 2.68 23.57 -2.91
C ARG A 80 2.35 23.07 -1.51
N GLU A 81 2.99 23.67 -0.51
CA GLU A 81 2.63 23.41 0.88
C GLU A 81 1.34 24.16 1.23
N ARG A 82 0.34 23.41 1.70
CA ARG A 82 -0.90 23.99 2.25
C ARG A 82 -0.77 24.12 3.76
N SER A 83 -1.42 25.16 4.33
CA SER A 83 -1.52 25.29 5.79
C SER A 83 -2.22 24.07 6.38
N VAL A 84 -1.95 23.75 7.64
CA VAL A 84 -2.59 22.62 8.33
C VAL A 84 -3.42 23.09 9.51
N ALA A 85 -4.51 22.38 9.80
CA ALA A 85 -5.31 22.62 11.00
C ALA A 85 -4.52 22.31 12.28
N GLN A 86 -3.65 21.29 12.24
CA GLN A 86 -2.86 20.88 13.40
C GLN A 86 -1.48 20.39 12.97
N ARG A 87 -0.48 20.67 13.79
CA ARG A 87 0.86 20.10 13.62
C ARG A 87 0.81 18.58 13.83
N GLN A 88 1.46 17.83 12.94
CA GLN A 88 1.62 16.39 13.08
C GLN A 88 2.61 16.07 14.23
N ARG A 89 2.13 15.36 15.26
CA ARG A 89 2.89 14.96 16.47
C ARG A 89 3.13 13.44 16.54
N HIS A 90 2.88 12.74 15.44
CA HIS A 90 2.95 11.28 15.34
C HIS A 90 3.59 10.88 14.01
N ARG A 91 4.08 9.64 13.94
CA ARG A 91 4.50 8.96 12.70
C ARG A 91 3.52 7.83 12.41
N THR A 92 3.16 7.63 11.15
CA THR A 92 2.36 6.46 10.74
C THR A 92 3.31 5.31 10.40
N MET A 93 3.13 4.18 11.08
CA MET A 93 4.03 3.02 11.01
C MET A 93 3.54 1.94 10.06
N ALA A 94 2.24 1.92 9.80
CA ALA A 94 1.60 1.08 8.80
C ALA A 94 0.31 1.78 8.37
N LEU A 95 0.00 1.71 7.08
CA LEU A 95 -1.23 2.25 6.51
C LEU A 95 -1.81 1.26 5.51
N PHE A 96 -3.02 0.78 5.80
CA PHE A 96 -3.83 0.00 4.88
C PHE A 96 -5.07 0.78 4.55
N GLU A 97 -5.23 1.08 3.27
CA GLU A 97 -6.33 1.89 2.83
C GLU A 97 -6.95 1.35 1.54
N ARG A 98 -8.28 1.26 1.54
CA ARG A 98 -9.06 0.72 0.43
C ARG A 98 -10.28 1.57 0.16
N TYR A 99 -10.39 2.05 -1.07
CA TYR A 99 -11.60 2.65 -1.61
C TYR A 99 -12.47 1.60 -2.31
N GLU A 100 -13.78 1.82 -2.33
CA GLU A 100 -14.74 0.97 -3.03
C GLU A 100 -15.68 1.80 -3.90
N ALA A 101 -15.72 1.44 -5.18
CA ALA A 101 -16.67 1.95 -6.15
C ALA A 101 -17.84 0.97 -6.33
N ASP A 102 -19.03 1.50 -6.55
CA ASP A 102 -20.22 0.71 -6.90
C ASP A 102 -20.37 0.54 -8.43
N ALA A 103 -21.45 -0.12 -8.87
CA ALA A 103 -21.73 -0.35 -10.29
C ALA A 103 -22.02 0.95 -11.09
N SER A 104 -22.33 2.05 -10.41
CA SER A 104 -22.43 3.39 -11.03
C SER A 104 -21.07 4.06 -11.21
N GLY A 105 -20.00 3.44 -10.69
CA GLY A 105 -18.65 4.01 -10.64
C GLY A 105 -18.46 5.00 -9.50
N ALA A 106 -19.48 5.27 -8.70
CA ALA A 106 -19.34 6.17 -7.56
C ALA A 106 -18.54 5.49 -6.45
N ILE A 107 -17.54 6.19 -5.92
CA ILE A 107 -16.92 5.82 -4.65
C ILE A 107 -17.97 6.00 -3.56
N PHE A 108 -18.31 4.93 -2.86
CA PHE A 108 -19.30 4.96 -1.77
C PHE A 108 -18.67 4.74 -0.39
N ARG A 109 -17.45 4.17 -0.35
CA ARG A 109 -16.79 3.82 0.91
C ARG A 109 -15.28 3.81 0.82
N ARG A 110 -14.63 4.19 1.93
CA ARG A 110 -13.19 4.03 2.18
C ARG A 110 -12.98 3.37 3.54
N PHE A 111 -12.05 2.43 3.59
CA PHE A 111 -11.58 1.77 4.81
C PHE A 111 -10.16 2.23 5.06
N THR A 112 -9.88 2.60 6.30
CA THR A 112 -8.51 2.91 6.72
C THR A 112 -8.21 2.20 8.03
N THR A 113 -7.13 1.43 8.02
CA THR A 113 -6.48 0.88 9.20
C THR A 113 -5.06 1.41 9.23
N GLN A 114 -4.65 2.03 10.32
CA GLN A 114 -3.29 2.55 10.45
C GLN A 114 -2.78 2.47 11.87
N MET A 115 -1.48 2.23 12.01
CA MET A 115 -0.79 2.29 13.29
C MET A 115 -0.04 3.62 13.38
N ILE A 116 -0.25 4.36 14.46
CA ILE A 116 0.50 5.59 14.73
C ILE A 116 1.43 5.41 15.93
N LEU A 117 2.59 6.07 15.87
CA LEU A 117 3.57 6.20 16.94
C LEU A 117 3.64 7.67 17.37
N ALA A 118 3.42 7.96 18.64
CA ALA A 118 3.57 9.31 19.17
C ALA A 118 5.05 9.72 19.18
N LEU A 119 5.36 10.88 18.59
CA LEU A 119 6.72 11.45 18.56
C LEU A 119 6.97 12.41 19.74
N GLU A 120 5.89 12.86 20.37
CA GLU A 120 5.88 13.76 21.52
C GLU A 120 5.02 13.18 22.64
N ASN A 121 5.14 13.74 23.85
CA ASN A 121 4.24 13.42 24.95
C ASN A 121 2.87 14.07 24.79
N ASP A 122 1.87 13.46 25.38
CA ASP A 122 0.51 13.98 25.42
C ASP A 122 -0.13 14.19 24.04
N VAL A 123 0.01 13.20 23.13
CA VAL A 123 -0.69 13.19 21.85
C VAL A 123 -2.10 12.66 22.06
N ARG A 124 -3.10 13.52 21.82
CA ARG A 124 -4.51 13.23 22.11
C ARG A 124 -5.40 13.07 20.88
N SER A 125 -4.91 13.46 19.70
CA SER A 125 -5.69 13.37 18.47
C SER A 125 -4.85 13.07 17.24
N TYR A 126 -5.52 12.55 16.22
CA TYR A 126 -5.02 12.34 14.87
C TYR A 126 -5.89 13.13 13.90
N LEU A 127 -5.30 14.00 13.08
CA LEU A 127 -6.03 14.69 12.02
C LEU A 127 -6.17 13.75 10.80
N PHE A 128 -7.41 13.38 10.49
CA PHE A 128 -7.78 12.60 9.32
C PHE A 128 -8.24 13.52 8.19
N ASP A 129 -7.43 13.61 7.13
CA ASP A 129 -7.74 14.38 5.93
C ASP A 129 -8.63 13.61 4.97
N HIS A 130 -9.64 14.29 4.44
CA HIS A 130 -10.62 13.68 3.57
C HIS A 130 -11.24 14.67 2.59
N GLU A 131 -11.98 14.13 1.64
CA GLU A 131 -12.61 14.88 0.57
C GLU A 131 -13.86 15.65 1.04
N ALA A 132 -14.23 16.72 0.33
CA ALA A 132 -15.37 17.58 0.70
C ALA A 132 -16.73 16.87 0.71
N HIS A 133 -16.87 15.80 -0.08
CA HIS A 133 -18.12 15.05 -0.28
C HIS A 133 -18.26 13.83 0.66
N VAL A 134 -17.41 13.74 1.69
CA VAL A 134 -17.60 12.79 2.79
C VAL A 134 -18.90 13.11 3.51
N GLU A 135 -19.77 12.11 3.63
CA GLU A 135 -21.04 12.21 4.33
C GLU A 135 -20.92 11.83 5.80
N ARG A 136 -20.17 10.76 6.08
CA ARG A 136 -20.09 10.18 7.42
C ARG A 136 -18.78 9.47 7.64
N ILE A 137 -18.22 9.62 8.83
CA ILE A 137 -17.04 8.89 9.30
C ILE A 137 -17.45 8.09 10.53
N VAL A 138 -17.07 6.81 10.57
CA VAL A 138 -17.28 5.92 11.72
C VAL A 138 -15.94 5.42 12.18
N VAL A 139 -15.54 5.80 13.40
CA VAL A 139 -14.35 5.25 14.05
C VAL A 139 -14.75 3.96 14.77
N HIS A 140 -14.05 2.88 14.44
CA HIS A 140 -14.29 1.54 14.97
C HIS A 140 -13.30 1.19 16.10
N ALA A 141 -12.07 1.71 16.04
CA ALA A 141 -11.06 1.47 17.07
C ALA A 141 -10.08 2.64 17.21
N GLY A 142 -9.57 2.81 18.43
CA GLY A 142 -8.47 3.70 18.78
C GLY A 142 -8.86 5.14 19.07
N GLY A 143 -10.16 5.47 19.03
CA GLY A 143 -10.66 6.79 19.34
C GLY A 143 -12.12 7.02 18.98
N SER A 144 -12.53 8.29 19.09
CA SER A 144 -13.83 8.80 18.68
C SER A 144 -13.69 9.98 17.72
N LEU A 145 -14.66 10.16 16.82
CA LEU A 145 -14.69 11.30 15.92
C LEU A 145 -14.81 12.62 16.71
N GLY A 146 -13.92 13.55 16.43
CA GLY A 146 -13.83 14.86 17.06
C GLY A 146 -14.19 16.01 16.13
N PRO A 147 -13.69 17.22 16.41
CA PRO A 147 -13.98 18.41 15.62
C PRO A 147 -13.62 18.28 14.15
N ARG A 148 -14.44 18.93 13.30
CA ARG A 148 -14.18 19.12 11.88
C ARG A 148 -13.42 20.42 11.65
N HIS A 149 -12.47 20.38 10.73
CA HIS A 149 -11.68 21.51 10.27
C HIS A 149 -11.86 21.73 8.77
N VAL A 150 -11.84 23.00 8.37
CA VAL A 150 -11.63 23.43 6.98
C VAL A 150 -10.41 24.33 6.99
N TYR A 151 -9.40 23.99 6.20
CA TYR A 151 -8.10 24.64 6.26
C TYR A 151 -7.40 24.57 4.90
N GLY A 152 -6.19 25.11 4.73
CA GLY A 152 -5.39 24.90 3.52
C GLY A 152 -6.08 25.27 2.20
N GLU A 153 -6.95 26.28 2.21
CA GLU A 153 -7.76 26.73 1.07
C GLU A 153 -8.78 25.70 0.55
N GLY A 154 -9.40 24.92 1.45
CA GLY A 154 -10.49 23.99 1.10
C GLY A 154 -10.21 22.53 1.43
N LEU A 155 -9.09 22.24 2.11
CA LEU A 155 -8.87 20.93 2.72
C LEU A 155 -9.85 20.71 3.85
N HIS A 156 -10.38 19.50 3.92
CA HIS A 156 -11.26 19.06 5.00
C HIS A 156 -10.55 18.00 5.83
N GLY A 157 -10.71 18.09 7.14
CA GLY A 157 -10.25 17.03 8.04
C GLY A 157 -11.13 16.93 9.28
N HIS A 158 -11.15 15.75 9.88
CA HIS A 158 -11.69 15.56 11.22
C HIS A 158 -10.58 15.10 12.14
N GLU A 159 -10.61 15.56 13.38
CA GLU A 159 -9.81 14.92 14.41
C GLU A 159 -10.44 13.57 14.79
N ILE A 160 -9.60 12.56 15.00
CA ILE A 160 -9.92 11.36 15.75
C ILE A 160 -9.28 11.55 17.13
N LEU A 161 -10.11 11.76 18.13
CA LEU A 161 -9.69 11.88 19.53
C LEU A 161 -9.32 10.49 20.04
N LEU A 162 -8.09 10.30 20.48
CA LEU A 162 -7.59 9.00 20.91
C LEU A 162 -8.23 8.57 22.23
N ASP A 163 -8.55 7.28 22.37
CA ASP A 163 -9.15 6.72 23.60
C ASP A 163 -8.32 7.00 24.86
N ARG A 164 -7.01 7.17 24.66
CA ARG A 164 -6.06 7.60 25.68
C ARG A 164 -5.04 8.54 25.06
N SER A 165 -4.52 9.44 25.89
CA SER A 165 -3.35 10.22 25.51
C SER A 165 -2.13 9.32 25.35
N LEU A 166 -1.42 9.45 24.23
CA LEU A 166 -0.18 8.72 23.97
C LEU A 166 1.02 9.51 24.46
N GLN A 167 1.88 8.85 25.22
CA GLN A 167 3.22 9.34 25.53
C GLN A 167 4.19 9.04 24.38
N ARG A 168 5.33 9.73 24.37
CA ARG A 168 6.35 9.54 23.34
C ARG A 168 6.72 8.07 23.21
N MET A 169 6.88 7.60 21.98
CA MET A 169 7.11 6.21 21.57
C MET A 169 5.96 5.22 21.84
N GLN A 170 4.84 5.65 22.41
CA GLN A 170 3.65 4.79 22.50
C GLN A 170 2.93 4.72 21.16
N ARG A 171 2.24 3.59 20.96
CA ARG A 171 1.52 3.27 19.73
C ARG A 171 0.05 3.07 20.01
N THR A 172 -0.76 3.34 18.98
CA THR A 172 -2.15 2.89 18.91
C THR A 172 -2.51 2.57 17.46
N THR A 173 -3.54 1.74 17.29
CA THR A 173 -4.13 1.45 15.98
C THR A 173 -5.43 2.22 15.85
N LEU A 174 -5.63 2.83 14.69
CA LEU A 174 -6.87 3.48 14.29
C LEU A 174 -7.53 2.65 13.21
N GLU A 175 -8.81 2.37 13.38
CA GLU A 175 -9.64 1.73 12.36
C GLU A 175 -10.90 2.57 12.17
N TYR A 176 -11.15 3.00 10.94
CA TYR A 176 -12.31 3.82 10.64
C TYR A 176 -12.78 3.63 9.20
N ARG A 177 -14.05 3.96 8.98
CA ARG A 177 -14.72 3.92 7.68
C ARG A 177 -15.27 5.29 7.33
N THR A 178 -15.07 5.67 6.08
CA THR A 178 -15.60 6.89 5.50
C THR A 178 -16.63 6.52 4.46
N TYR A 179 -17.79 7.16 4.53
CA TYR A 179 -18.90 6.98 3.61
C TYR A 179 -19.09 8.25 2.81
N TYR A 180 -19.31 8.08 1.51
CA TYR A 180 -19.39 9.16 0.55
C TYR A 180 -20.83 9.31 0.08
N ARG A 181 -21.29 10.55 -0.03
CA ARG A 181 -22.58 10.84 -0.64
C ARG A 181 -22.45 10.66 -2.15
N THR A 182 -23.45 10.04 -2.78
CA THR A 182 -23.61 10.11 -4.23
C THR A 182 -23.90 11.55 -4.64
N VAL A 183 -22.96 12.19 -5.32
CA VAL A 183 -23.11 13.57 -5.82
C VAL A 183 -23.64 13.53 -7.25
N ALA A 184 -24.54 14.45 -7.59
CA ALA A 184 -24.96 14.65 -8.98
C ALA A 184 -23.77 15.17 -9.81
N GLY A 185 -23.34 14.40 -10.80
CA GLY A 185 -22.17 14.72 -11.63
C GLY A 185 -21.48 13.46 -12.15
N PRO A 186 -20.39 13.61 -12.92
CA PRO A 186 -19.58 12.46 -13.30
C PRO A 186 -19.02 11.77 -12.04
N PRO A 187 -18.95 10.43 -12.03
CA PRO A 187 -18.31 9.69 -10.94
C PRO A 187 -16.85 10.12 -10.80
N LEU A 188 -16.34 10.07 -9.58
CA LEU A 188 -14.92 10.29 -9.34
C LEU A 188 -14.08 9.36 -10.21
N THR A 189 -12.99 9.93 -10.73
CA THR A 189 -12.01 9.24 -11.55
C THR A 189 -10.65 9.21 -10.87
N GLU A 190 -10.54 9.71 -9.64
CA GLU A 190 -9.29 9.72 -8.89
C GLU A 190 -9.51 9.66 -7.37
N VAL A 191 -8.51 9.12 -6.67
CA VAL A 191 -8.39 9.16 -5.22
C VAL A 191 -6.95 9.50 -4.85
N ARG A 192 -6.79 10.40 -3.87
CA ARG A 192 -5.48 10.91 -3.44
C ARG A 192 -5.27 10.66 -1.95
N ARG A 193 -4.06 10.27 -1.58
CA ARG A 193 -3.57 10.15 -0.21
C ARG A 193 -2.36 11.06 -0.05
N SER A 194 -2.52 12.12 0.74
CA SER A 194 -1.41 12.95 1.15
C SER A 194 -0.66 12.31 2.33
N ALA A 195 0.65 12.50 2.34
CA ALA A 195 1.50 12.21 3.48
C ALA A 195 2.40 13.42 3.72
N ARG A 196 2.14 14.11 4.83
CA ARG A 196 3.00 15.22 5.27
C ARG A 196 4.28 14.65 5.89
N GLY A 197 4.16 13.97 7.02
CA GLY A 197 5.25 13.20 7.61
C GLY A 197 5.38 11.82 6.99
N ARG A 198 6.51 11.16 7.28
CA ARG A 198 6.76 9.79 6.85
C ARG A 198 5.67 8.82 7.33
N THR A 199 5.18 8.03 6.38
CA THR A 199 4.25 6.91 6.58
C THR A 199 4.94 5.66 6.06
N GLU A 200 5.21 4.69 6.92
CA GLU A 200 5.82 3.41 6.52
C GLU A 200 4.73 2.38 6.16
N ASN A 201 5.14 1.31 5.45
CA ASN A 201 4.36 0.11 5.15
C ASN A 201 2.96 0.46 4.62
N VAL A 202 2.93 1.10 3.46
CA VAL A 202 1.71 1.59 2.84
C VAL A 202 1.17 0.56 1.87
N SER A 203 -0.10 0.22 2.02
CA SER A 203 -0.89 -0.51 1.04
C SER A 203 -2.10 0.33 0.68
N PHE A 204 -2.19 0.71 -0.58
CA PHE A 204 -3.28 1.51 -1.10
C PHE A 204 -4.00 0.79 -2.23
N SER A 205 -5.34 0.78 -2.20
CA SER A 205 -6.14 0.04 -3.18
C SER A 205 -7.48 0.69 -3.51
N VAL A 206 -7.97 0.43 -4.72
CA VAL A 206 -9.33 0.74 -5.15
C VAL A 206 -9.96 -0.55 -5.65
N ARG A 207 -11.12 -0.90 -5.12
CA ARG A 207 -11.94 -2.03 -5.59
C ARG A 207 -13.13 -1.49 -6.37
N PHE A 208 -13.25 -1.96 -7.60
CA PHE A 208 -14.34 -1.64 -8.51
C PHE A 208 -15.44 -2.70 -8.43
N ALA A 209 -16.65 -2.34 -8.84
CA ALA A 209 -17.70 -3.31 -9.09
C ALA A 209 -17.34 -4.13 -10.34
N SER A 210 -17.62 -5.44 -10.33
CA SER A 210 -17.34 -6.33 -11.46
C SER A 210 -18.04 -5.91 -12.77
N GLU A 211 -19.17 -5.23 -12.64
CA GLU A 211 -20.02 -4.73 -13.72
C GLU A 211 -19.46 -3.45 -14.35
N ARG A 212 -18.51 -2.79 -13.68
CA ARG A 212 -17.94 -1.52 -14.13
C ARG A 212 -16.47 -1.42 -13.74
N LEU A 213 -15.63 -1.93 -14.63
CA LEU A 213 -14.17 -1.81 -14.54
C LEU A 213 -13.69 -0.61 -15.35
N PRO A 214 -12.62 0.08 -14.92
CA PRO A 214 -12.02 1.14 -15.72
C PRO A 214 -11.40 0.59 -17.01
N ALA A 215 -11.54 1.33 -18.10
CA ALA A 215 -10.85 1.06 -19.36
C ALA A 215 -9.33 1.19 -19.21
N ARG A 216 -8.87 2.18 -18.42
CA ARG A 216 -7.46 2.43 -18.13
C ARG A 216 -7.31 2.96 -16.71
N ALA A 217 -6.21 2.59 -16.04
CA ALA A 217 -5.90 3.06 -14.70
C ALA A 217 -4.40 3.34 -14.56
N TRP A 218 -4.08 4.26 -13.67
CA TRP A 218 -2.71 4.68 -13.38
C TRP A 218 -2.51 4.83 -11.88
N TRP A 219 -1.32 4.43 -11.43
CA TRP A 219 -0.74 4.92 -10.19
C TRP A 219 -0.12 6.28 -10.43
N SER A 220 -0.42 7.26 -9.58
CA SER A 220 -0.03 8.64 -9.83
C SER A 220 0.48 9.36 -8.59
N ILE A 221 1.34 10.35 -8.85
CA ILE A 221 1.95 11.21 -7.84
C ILE A 221 1.63 12.65 -8.21
N TRP A 222 1.07 13.44 -7.28
CA TRP A 222 0.65 14.82 -7.51
C TRP A 222 1.55 15.83 -6.78
N PRO A 223 1.63 17.07 -7.29
CA PRO A 223 2.37 18.15 -6.65
C PRO A 223 1.61 18.82 -5.50
N ASP A 224 0.29 18.58 -5.41
CA ASP A 224 -0.64 19.21 -4.48
C ASP A 224 -1.78 18.25 -4.11
N GLN A 225 -2.35 18.44 -2.91
CA GLN A 225 -3.39 17.55 -2.36
C GLN A 225 -4.77 17.76 -3.00
N LEU A 226 -5.08 18.97 -3.48
CA LEU A 226 -6.40 19.31 -4.03
C LEU A 226 -6.39 19.46 -5.55
N GLU A 227 -5.32 20.03 -6.09
CA GLU A 227 -5.28 20.52 -7.47
C GLU A 227 -4.09 19.93 -8.24
N GLY A 228 -4.00 20.29 -9.52
CA GLY A 228 -2.88 19.95 -10.39
C GLY A 228 -3.01 18.59 -11.07
N THR A 229 -2.23 18.46 -12.15
CA THR A 229 -2.05 17.22 -12.90
C THR A 229 -1.01 16.33 -12.20
N PRO A 230 -1.06 15.01 -12.38
CA PRO A 230 0.01 14.13 -11.94
C PRO A 230 1.39 14.57 -12.48
N LEU A 231 2.41 14.49 -11.61
CA LEU A 231 3.83 14.60 -11.99
C LEU A 231 4.34 13.30 -12.60
N VAL A 232 3.78 12.17 -12.14
CA VAL A 232 4.13 10.82 -12.55
C VAL A 232 2.83 10.05 -12.74
N GLU A 233 2.75 9.28 -13.82
CA GLU A 233 1.68 8.32 -14.08
C GLU A 233 2.31 7.00 -14.52
N ILE A 234 1.98 5.93 -13.80
CA ILE A 234 2.44 4.58 -14.10
C ILE A 234 1.20 3.74 -14.39
N PRO A 235 1.04 3.19 -15.62
CA PRO A 235 -0.11 2.35 -15.94
C PRO A 235 -0.21 1.16 -14.99
N VAL A 236 -1.42 0.90 -14.49
CA VAL A 236 -1.72 -0.26 -13.65
C VAL A 236 -2.88 -1.06 -14.25
N GLN A 237 -2.87 -2.36 -14.00
CA GLN A 237 -3.91 -3.26 -14.47
C GLN A 237 -4.86 -3.62 -13.33
N VAL A 238 -6.14 -3.68 -13.62
CA VAL A 238 -7.13 -4.23 -12.70
C VAL A 238 -6.92 -5.74 -12.60
N ASN A 239 -6.76 -6.25 -11.39
CA ASN A 239 -6.56 -7.68 -11.16
C ASN A 239 -7.90 -8.46 -11.25
N ALA A 240 -7.81 -9.79 -11.16
CA ALA A 240 -8.96 -10.70 -11.23
C ALA A 240 -10.03 -10.45 -10.14
N SER A 241 -9.67 -9.76 -9.05
CA SER A 241 -10.56 -9.39 -7.95
C SER A 241 -11.15 -7.98 -8.13
N ALA A 242 -11.16 -7.45 -9.36
CA ALA A 242 -11.63 -6.11 -9.70
C ALA A 242 -10.92 -5.00 -8.89
N CYS A 243 -9.62 -5.15 -8.66
CA CYS A 243 -8.86 -4.24 -7.80
C CYS A 243 -7.56 -3.76 -8.43
N ILE A 244 -7.23 -2.49 -8.21
CA ILE A 244 -5.88 -1.94 -8.39
C ILE A 244 -5.26 -1.74 -7.01
N THR A 245 -3.99 -2.08 -6.85
CA THR A 245 -3.29 -2.02 -5.56
C THR A 245 -1.84 -1.61 -5.77
N ARG A 246 -1.32 -0.83 -4.83
CA ARG A 246 0.10 -0.47 -4.75
C ARG A 246 0.55 -0.61 -3.31
N ALA A 247 1.64 -1.34 -3.12
CA ALA A 247 2.38 -1.35 -1.87
C ALA A 247 3.61 -0.45 -2.03
N LEU A 248 3.98 0.25 -0.95
CA LEU A 248 5.17 1.07 -0.87
C LEU A 248 5.79 0.92 0.52
N PRO A 249 7.12 0.82 0.65
CA PRO A 249 7.76 0.78 1.96
C PRO A 249 7.55 2.08 2.73
N TYR A 250 7.51 3.22 2.05
CA TYR A 250 7.15 4.49 2.66
C TYR A 250 6.64 5.54 1.66
N ILE A 251 5.93 6.53 2.20
CA ILE A 251 5.62 7.81 1.55
C ILE A 251 5.91 8.98 2.52
N GLU A 252 6.45 10.09 2.03
CA GLU A 252 6.82 11.26 2.86
C GLU A 252 6.77 12.58 2.07
N GLN A 253 6.13 13.64 2.58
CA GLN A 253 5.98 14.91 1.85
C GLN A 253 5.55 14.73 0.39
N THR A 254 4.52 13.91 0.17
CA THR A 254 4.03 13.51 -1.15
C THR A 254 2.52 13.36 -1.16
N VAL A 255 1.93 13.39 -2.35
CA VAL A 255 0.53 13.06 -2.60
C VAL A 255 0.52 11.96 -3.65
N VAL A 256 -0.03 10.81 -3.29
CA VAL A 256 -0.02 9.61 -4.13
C VAL A 256 -1.41 9.01 -4.25
N GLY A 257 -1.62 8.13 -5.22
CA GLY A 257 -2.91 7.45 -5.36
C GLY A 257 -3.17 6.94 -6.76
N PHE A 258 -4.44 6.87 -7.13
CA PHE A 258 -4.87 6.34 -8.42
C PHE A 258 -5.78 7.30 -9.13
N HIS A 259 -5.70 7.31 -10.45
CA HIS A 259 -6.79 7.79 -11.30
C HIS A 259 -7.04 6.81 -12.44
N TRP A 260 -8.19 6.96 -13.08
CA TRP A 260 -8.67 6.03 -14.10
C TRP A 260 -9.65 6.68 -15.07
N GLU A 261 -9.85 6.01 -16.19
CA GLU A 261 -10.88 6.30 -17.19
C GLU A 261 -11.90 5.15 -17.15
N TRP A 262 -13.20 5.49 -17.14
CA TRP A 262 -14.29 4.52 -17.14
C TRP A 262 -14.46 3.85 -18.50
#